data_AF-A0A817RBC0-F1
#
_entry.id   AF-A0A817RBC0-F1
#
_cell.length_a   1.000
_cell.length_b   1.000
_cell.length_c   1.000
_cell.angle_alpha   90.00
_cell.angle_beta   90.00
_cell.angle_gamma   90.00
#
_symmetry.space_group_name_H-M   'P 1'
#
loop_
_entity.id
_entity.type
_entity.pdbx_description
1 polymer ?
#
loop_
_entity_poly.entity_id
_entity_poly.type
_entity_poly.pdbx_seq_one_letter_code
_entity_poly.pdbx_strand_id
1 'polypeptide(L)'
;YGPPSMANRLANYTLQAMLYLNINEFTTPERQQQLGVMLWPEWHYGVLLLYGGHLAINHLIASENFEIGLANQLLDQGVTSKDKTDINNNLRLHLHCWHGSEPFSKFAFKDGKYNDTQLSSLASDTSASGYAMRMALESKLMTNEQLKQKLLDIKK
;
A
#
# COMPACT_ATOMS: atom_id res chain seq x y z
N TYR A 1 -11.11 4.07 7.45
CA TYR A 1 -11.81 4.42 6.19
C TYR A 1 -13.15 5.04 6.58
N GLY A 2 -13.32 6.36 6.43
CA GLY A 2 -14.54 7.06 6.89
C GLY A 2 -15.79 6.77 6.04
N PRO A 3 -16.88 7.52 6.21
CA PRO A 3 -18.14 7.28 5.51
C PRO A 3 -18.00 7.30 3.97
N PRO A 4 -18.80 6.54 3.21
CA PRO A 4 -18.73 6.53 1.74
C PRO A 4 -18.88 7.91 1.09
N SER A 5 -19.72 8.78 1.66
CA SER A 5 -19.90 10.17 1.22
C SER A 5 -18.61 11.00 1.32
N MET A 6 -17.77 10.67 2.29
CA MET A 6 -16.47 11.28 2.54
C MET A 6 -15.46 10.86 1.47
N ALA A 7 -15.40 9.55 1.18
CA ALA A 7 -14.52 9.00 0.15
C ALA A 7 -14.87 9.52 -1.25
N ASN A 8 -16.16 9.61 -1.58
CA ASN A 8 -16.63 10.15 -2.86
C ASN A 8 -16.24 11.62 -3.05
N ARG A 9 -16.35 12.43 -1.98
CA ARG A 9 -15.90 13.84 -2.02
C ARG A 9 -14.40 13.95 -2.26
N LEU A 10 -13.61 13.18 -1.51
CA LEU A 10 -12.16 13.20 -1.67
C LEU A 10 -11.74 12.80 -3.09
N ALA A 11 -12.37 11.76 -3.65
CA ALA A 11 -12.12 11.33 -5.01
C ALA A 11 -12.45 12.43 -6.04
N ASN A 12 -13.56 13.14 -5.86
CA ASN A 12 -13.95 14.23 -6.76
C ASN A 12 -12.94 15.38 -6.74
N TYR A 13 -12.54 15.86 -5.55
CA TYR A 13 -11.51 16.90 -5.44
C TYR A 13 -10.15 16.45 -5.96
N THR A 14 -9.80 15.18 -5.78
CA THR A 14 -8.58 14.60 -6.33
C THR A 14 -8.58 14.71 -7.85
N LEU A 15 -9.67 14.30 -8.52
CA LEU A 15 -9.80 14.41 -9.97
C LEU A 15 -9.77 15.88 -10.45
N GLN A 16 -10.41 16.80 -9.72
CA GLN A 16 -10.36 18.23 -10.05
C GLN A 16 -8.93 18.79 -9.95
N ALA A 17 -8.19 18.45 -8.89
CA ALA A 17 -6.80 18.86 -8.73
C ALA A 17 -5.91 18.25 -9.82
N MET A 18 -6.09 16.96 -10.15
CA MET A 18 -5.38 16.30 -11.25
C MET A 18 -5.61 17.03 -12.58
N LEU A 19 -6.86 17.37 -12.90
CA LEU A 19 -7.21 18.11 -14.12
C LEU A 19 -6.56 19.48 -14.14
N TYR A 20 -6.61 20.22 -13.03
CA TYR A 20 -5.99 21.53 -12.92
C TYR A 20 -4.47 21.45 -13.16
N LEU A 21 -3.78 20.55 -12.46
CA LEU A 21 -2.33 20.36 -12.61
C LEU A 21 -1.98 19.95 -14.06
N ASN A 22 -2.74 19.02 -14.63
CA ASN A 22 -2.57 18.59 -16.03
C ASN A 22 -2.68 19.76 -17.03
N ILE A 23 -3.64 20.66 -16.82
CA ILE A 23 -3.92 21.78 -17.72
C ILE A 23 -2.92 22.93 -17.52
N ASN A 24 -2.52 23.21 -16.28
CA ASN A 24 -1.84 24.46 -15.93
C ASN A 24 -0.36 24.32 -15.58
N GLU A 25 0.06 23.22 -14.96
CA GLU A 25 1.41 23.07 -14.40
C GLU A 25 2.40 22.37 -15.34
N PHE A 26 1.91 21.54 -16.27
CA PHE A 26 2.75 21.03 -17.36
C PHE A 26 2.90 22.09 -18.44
N THR A 27 4.08 22.21 -19.02
CA THR A 27 4.42 23.19 -20.06
C THR A 27 3.65 22.94 -21.37
N THR A 28 3.46 23.99 -22.18
CA THR A 28 2.75 23.89 -23.47
C THR A 28 3.28 22.79 -24.40
N PRO A 29 4.61 22.60 -24.57
CA PRO A 29 5.14 21.51 -25.39
C PRO A 29 4.81 20.12 -24.84
N GLU A 30 4.75 19.95 -23.52
CA GLU A 30 4.33 18.71 -22.88
C GLU A 30 2.85 18.41 -23.18
N ARG A 31 1.98 19.42 -23.05
CA ARG A 31 0.53 19.28 -23.34
C ARG A 31 0.22 18.99 -24.80
N GLN A 32 1.05 19.47 -25.74
CA GLN A 32 0.87 19.27 -27.17
C GLN A 32 1.50 17.96 -27.70
N GLN A 33 1.97 17.08 -26.81
CA GLN A 33 2.65 15.82 -27.13
C GLN A 33 3.90 16.02 -28.01
N GLN A 34 4.43 17.24 -28.09
CA GLN A 34 5.56 17.60 -28.96
C GLN A 34 6.88 17.02 -28.49
N LEU A 35 6.94 16.62 -27.21
CA LEU A 35 8.11 16.01 -26.61
C LEU A 35 8.12 14.47 -26.73
N GLY A 36 7.02 13.85 -27.22
CA GLY A 36 6.95 12.42 -27.55
C GLY A 36 7.60 11.52 -26.48
N VAL A 37 8.53 10.65 -26.90
CA VAL A 37 9.29 9.72 -26.04
C VAL A 37 10.23 10.38 -25.04
N MET A 38 10.49 11.69 -25.12
CA MET A 38 11.25 12.43 -24.09
C MET A 38 10.42 12.66 -22.83
N LEU A 39 9.09 12.57 -22.92
CA LEU A 39 8.22 12.39 -21.76
C LEU A 39 7.85 10.91 -21.72
N TRP A 40 8.39 10.21 -20.72
CA TRP A 40 8.05 8.81 -20.44
C TRP A 40 6.50 8.63 -20.43
N PRO A 41 5.95 7.47 -20.86
CA PRO A 41 4.56 7.33 -21.31
C PRO A 41 3.61 7.47 -20.13
N GLU A 42 2.81 8.54 -20.10
CA GLU A 42 1.57 8.73 -19.30
C GLU A 42 1.64 8.46 -17.77
N TRP A 43 2.81 8.11 -17.21
CA TRP A 43 3.03 7.89 -15.79
C TRP A 43 2.70 9.12 -14.94
N HIS A 44 2.73 10.30 -15.55
CA HIS A 44 2.32 11.54 -14.89
C HIS A 44 0.90 11.46 -14.35
N TYR A 45 -0.02 10.67 -14.93
CA TYR A 45 -1.35 10.48 -14.33
C TYR A 45 -1.30 9.77 -12.97
N GLY A 46 -0.42 8.78 -12.81
CA GLY A 46 -0.19 8.13 -11.53
C GLY A 46 0.41 9.10 -10.50
N VAL A 47 1.34 9.95 -10.93
CA VAL A 47 1.94 11.00 -10.09
C VAL A 47 0.91 12.09 -9.73
N LEU A 48 0.10 12.50 -10.70
CA LEU A 48 -0.99 13.45 -10.51
C LEU A 48 -2.03 12.90 -9.53
N LEU A 49 -2.33 11.60 -9.57
CA LEU A 49 -3.22 10.98 -8.60
C LEU A 49 -2.67 11.11 -7.16
N LEU A 50 -1.36 10.94 -6.97
CA LEU A 50 -0.71 11.11 -5.66
C LEU A 50 -0.76 12.58 -5.20
N TYR A 51 -0.37 13.53 -6.06
CA TYR A 51 -0.39 14.96 -5.71
C TYR A 51 -1.81 15.50 -5.54
N GLY A 52 -2.71 15.18 -6.46
CA GLY A 52 -4.11 15.56 -6.42
C GLY A 52 -4.80 15.03 -5.17
N GLY A 53 -4.49 13.78 -4.76
CA GLY A 53 -4.99 13.20 -3.52
C GLY A 53 -4.50 13.97 -2.29
N HIS A 54 -3.22 14.33 -2.24
CA HIS A 54 -2.66 15.13 -1.14
C HIS A 54 -3.29 16.52 -1.04
N LEU A 55 -3.45 17.21 -2.18
CA LEU A 55 -4.08 18.52 -2.23
C LEU A 55 -5.55 18.45 -1.79
N ALA A 56 -6.29 17.43 -2.25
CA ALA A 56 -7.68 17.22 -1.89
C ALA A 56 -7.86 16.95 -0.39
N ILE A 57 -7.01 16.10 0.20
CA ILE A 57 -7.00 15.84 1.66
C ILE A 57 -6.79 17.14 2.42
N ASN A 58 -5.74 17.89 2.10
CA ASN A 58 -5.40 19.14 2.79
C ASN A 58 -6.49 20.20 2.65
N HIS A 59 -7.08 20.33 1.45
CA HIS A 59 -8.19 21.25 1.21
C HIS A 59 -9.37 20.91 2.10
N LEU A 60 -9.83 19.66 2.10
CA LEU A 60 -11.00 19.23 2.87
C LEU A 60 -10.78 19.33 4.38
N ILE A 61 -9.58 19.01 4.89
CA ILE A 61 -9.22 19.22 6.31
C ILE A 61 -9.41 20.69 6.69
N ALA A 62 -8.88 21.60 5.86
CA ALA A 62 -8.92 23.04 6.14
C ALA A 62 -10.32 23.65 5.93
N SER A 63 -11.08 23.19 4.94
CA SER A 63 -12.35 23.81 4.53
C SER A 63 -13.58 23.20 5.18
N GLU A 64 -13.56 21.90 5.48
CA GLU A 64 -14.72 21.13 5.94
C GLU A 64 -14.53 20.53 7.34
N ASN A 65 -13.50 20.94 8.09
CA ASN A 65 -13.13 20.36 9.39
C ASN A 65 -13.09 18.82 9.34
N PHE A 66 -12.49 18.29 8.28
CA PHE A 66 -12.35 16.85 8.10
C PHE A 66 -11.52 16.28 9.24
N GLU A 67 -12.15 15.50 10.12
CA GLU A 67 -11.44 14.83 11.21
C GLU A 67 -10.54 13.74 10.63
N ILE A 68 -9.22 13.95 10.73
CA ILE A 68 -8.25 12.89 10.47
C ILE A 68 -8.22 11.99 11.71
N GLY A 69 -8.99 10.91 11.67
CA GLY A 69 -8.79 9.83 12.62
C GLY A 69 -7.40 9.24 12.43
N LEU A 70 -6.55 9.34 13.44
CA LEU A 70 -5.34 8.51 13.52
C LEU A 70 -5.83 7.06 13.59
N ALA A 71 -5.73 6.35 12.47
CA ALA A 71 -5.99 4.93 12.47
C ALA A 71 -4.88 4.25 13.28
N ASN A 72 -5.24 3.40 14.24
CA ASN A 72 -4.32 2.47 14.89
C ASN A 72 -3.91 1.31 13.96
N GLN A 73 -3.81 1.61 12.67
CA GLN A 73 -3.57 0.68 11.58
C GLN A 73 -2.37 1.20 10.81
N LEU A 74 -1.37 0.35 10.65
CA LEU A 74 -0.21 0.66 9.84
C LEU A 74 -0.54 0.29 8.39
N LEU A 75 -0.81 1.32 7.60
CA LEU A 75 -1.02 1.20 6.17
C LEU A 75 0.32 1.29 5.45
N ASP A 76 0.54 0.41 4.47
CA ASP A 76 1.75 0.39 3.64
C ASP A 76 3.07 0.24 4.41
N GLN A 77 3.07 -0.55 5.50
CA GLN A 77 4.26 -0.82 6.29
C GLN A 77 5.28 -1.61 5.48
N GLY A 78 6.41 -0.99 5.17
CA GLY A 78 7.52 -1.65 4.49
C GLY A 78 8.04 -2.84 5.29
N VAL A 79 8.14 -4.02 4.65
CA VAL A 79 8.76 -5.22 5.27
C VAL A 79 10.25 -5.03 5.55
N THR A 80 10.86 -3.99 4.99
CA THR A 80 12.25 -3.61 5.20
C THR A 80 12.44 -2.48 6.21
N SER A 81 11.36 -1.96 6.77
CA SER A 81 11.44 -0.91 7.79
C SER A 81 12.11 -1.45 9.06
N LYS A 82 12.94 -0.60 9.66
CA LYS A 82 13.57 -0.85 10.96
C LYS A 82 12.78 -0.24 12.11
N ASP A 83 11.67 0.41 11.82
CA ASP A 83 10.83 1.05 12.82
C ASP A 83 10.18 -0.02 13.70
N LYS A 84 10.07 0.28 14.99
CA LYS A 84 9.42 -0.61 15.94
C LYS A 84 7.94 -0.74 15.56
N THR A 85 7.59 -1.89 14.98
CA THR A 85 6.21 -2.26 14.70
C THR A 85 5.74 -3.19 15.80
N ASP A 86 4.84 -2.73 16.65
CA ASP A 86 4.22 -3.61 17.67
C ASP A 86 3.12 -4.42 17.01
N ILE A 87 3.50 -5.50 16.31
CA ILE A 87 2.53 -6.27 15.53
C ILE A 87 1.41 -6.88 16.38
N ASN A 88 1.67 -7.13 17.67
CA ASN A 88 0.68 -7.70 18.56
C ASN A 88 -0.43 -6.69 18.91
N ASN A 89 -0.09 -5.39 18.91
CA ASN A 89 -1.04 -4.31 19.22
C ASN A 89 -1.57 -3.58 17.96
N ASN A 90 -1.00 -3.83 16.78
CA ASN A 90 -1.50 -3.29 15.52
C ASN A 90 -2.58 -4.19 14.92
N LEU A 91 -3.85 -3.86 15.16
CA LEU A 91 -5.02 -4.68 14.81
C LEU A 91 -5.12 -5.01 13.31
N ARG A 92 -4.56 -4.17 12.42
CA ARG A 92 -4.54 -4.39 10.96
C ARG A 92 -3.25 -3.83 10.36
N LEU A 93 -2.34 -4.73 10.00
CA LEU A 93 -1.08 -4.42 9.34
C LEU A 93 -1.22 -4.66 7.85
N HIS A 94 -1.06 -3.60 7.03
CA HIS A 94 -0.94 -3.73 5.58
C HIS A 94 0.54 -3.64 5.24
N LEU A 95 1.08 -4.71 4.66
CA LEU A 95 2.51 -4.80 4.34
C LEU A 95 2.82 -4.37 2.92
N HIS A 96 3.95 -3.70 2.75
CA HIS A 96 4.56 -3.39 1.46
C HIS A 96 5.86 -4.19 1.31
N CYS A 97 5.93 -5.06 0.29
CA CYS A 97 7.16 -5.73 -0.13
C CYS A 97 7.65 -5.18 -1.48
N TRP A 98 8.67 -4.31 -1.44
CA TRP A 98 9.34 -3.78 -2.63
C TRP A 98 10.07 -4.90 -3.40
N HIS A 99 10.59 -4.59 -4.59
CA HIS A 99 11.40 -5.50 -5.40
C HIS A 99 12.84 -5.70 -4.87
N GLY A 100 12.99 -5.80 -3.54
CA GLY A 100 14.27 -5.97 -2.86
C GLY A 100 14.57 -7.41 -2.45
N SER A 101 15.77 -7.60 -1.90
CA SER A 101 16.26 -8.90 -1.43
C SER A 101 16.24 -9.07 0.09
N GLU A 102 16.08 -8.00 0.89
CA GLU A 102 16.29 -8.07 2.35
C GLU A 102 15.29 -7.18 3.11
N PRO A 103 14.84 -7.56 4.33
CA PRO A 103 15.05 -8.82 5.05
C PRO A 103 14.00 -9.92 4.72
N PHE A 104 12.89 -9.55 4.08
CA PHE A 104 11.95 -10.48 3.44
C PHE A 104 11.84 -10.14 1.95
N SER A 105 11.92 -11.16 1.09
CA SER A 105 11.81 -11.01 -0.36
C SER A 105 10.81 -11.97 -0.95
N LYS A 106 9.80 -11.41 -1.64
CA LYS A 106 8.82 -12.19 -2.43
C LYS A 106 9.46 -13.04 -3.53
N PHE A 107 10.61 -12.60 -4.06
CA PHE A 107 11.37 -13.36 -5.06
C PHE A 107 12.07 -14.54 -4.41
N ALA A 108 12.74 -14.34 -3.28
CA ALA A 108 13.37 -15.44 -2.53
C ALA A 108 12.33 -16.49 -2.08
N PHE A 109 11.13 -16.04 -1.69
CA PHE A 109 10.01 -16.94 -1.41
C PHE A 109 9.61 -17.77 -2.63
N LYS A 110 9.40 -17.10 -3.78
CA LYS A 110 9.06 -17.75 -5.05
C LYS A 110 10.13 -18.77 -5.48
N ASP A 111 11.39 -18.44 -5.27
CA ASP A 111 12.53 -19.30 -5.61
C ASP A 111 12.76 -20.43 -4.59
N GLY A 112 11.91 -20.55 -3.56
CA GLY A 112 12.00 -21.62 -2.57
C GLY A 112 13.11 -21.45 -1.54
N LYS A 113 13.76 -20.28 -1.46
CA LYS A 113 14.89 -20.04 -0.53
C LYS A 113 14.53 -20.13 0.96
N TYR A 114 13.24 -20.10 1.27
CA TYR A 114 12.70 -20.24 2.63
C TYR A 114 12.17 -21.65 2.93
N ASN A 115 12.42 -22.66 2.10
CA ASN A 115 11.90 -24.02 2.30
C ASN A 115 12.44 -24.69 3.58
N ASP A 116 13.69 -24.39 3.95
CA ASP A 116 14.33 -24.95 5.14
C ASP A 116 14.12 -24.08 6.40
N THR A 117 13.45 -22.93 6.26
CA THR A 117 13.17 -22.02 7.37
C THR A 117 12.05 -22.59 8.23
N GLN A 118 12.36 -22.83 9.51
CA GLN A 118 11.39 -23.36 10.47
C GLN A 118 10.53 -22.22 11.04
N LEU A 119 9.21 -22.40 11.07
CA LEU A 119 8.26 -21.42 11.66
C LEU A 119 8.61 -21.07 13.12
N SER A 120 9.12 -22.03 13.89
CA SER A 120 9.54 -21.83 15.28
C SER A 120 10.67 -20.81 15.43
N SER A 121 11.51 -20.63 14.40
CA SER A 121 12.59 -19.63 14.42
C SER A 121 12.08 -18.18 14.46
N LEU A 122 10.80 -17.97 14.09
CA LEU A 122 10.17 -16.65 14.04
C LEU A 122 9.34 -16.34 15.29
N ALA A 123 9.32 -17.22 16.31
CA ALA A 123 8.39 -17.13 17.43
C ALA A 123 8.47 -15.79 18.18
N SER A 124 9.69 -15.26 18.37
CA SER A 124 9.96 -13.99 19.04
C SER A 124 10.10 -12.79 18.10
N ASP A 125 9.98 -12.99 16.78
CA ASP A 125 10.13 -11.90 15.81
C ASP A 125 8.80 -11.15 15.67
N THR A 126 8.79 -9.91 16.14
CA THR A 126 7.65 -8.98 16.07
C THR A 126 7.78 -7.97 14.93
N SER A 127 8.81 -8.08 14.09
CA SER A 127 9.03 -7.17 12.97
C SER A 127 8.04 -7.42 11.83
N ALA A 128 7.84 -6.39 10.99
CA ALA A 128 7.06 -6.52 9.76
C ALA A 128 7.65 -7.59 8.81
N SER A 129 8.98 -7.74 8.79
CA SER A 129 9.68 -8.79 8.03
C SER A 129 9.37 -10.19 8.56
N GLY A 130 9.47 -10.39 9.88
CA GLY A 130 9.18 -11.66 10.54
C GLY A 130 7.74 -12.09 10.32
N TYR A 131 6.81 -11.15 10.36
CA TYR A 131 5.41 -11.41 10.04
C TYR A 131 5.19 -11.78 8.57
N ALA A 132 5.81 -11.07 7.63
CA ALA A 132 5.76 -11.42 6.21
C ALA A 132 6.32 -12.83 5.96
N MET A 133 7.44 -13.17 6.61
CA MET A 133 8.03 -14.51 6.55
C MET A 133 7.08 -15.56 7.11
N ARG A 134 6.46 -15.30 8.27
CA ARG A 134 5.50 -16.22 8.89
C ARG A 134 4.33 -16.51 7.98
N MET A 135 3.70 -15.47 7.41
CA MET A 135 2.62 -15.64 6.44
C MET A 135 3.07 -16.46 5.22
N ALA A 136 4.27 -16.22 4.71
CA ALA A 136 4.81 -16.94 3.57
C ALA A 136 5.00 -18.45 3.89
N LEU A 137 5.56 -18.77 5.06
CA LEU A 137 5.73 -20.17 5.50
C LEU A 137 4.39 -20.85 5.78
N GLU A 138 3.47 -20.17 6.47
CA GLU A 138 2.12 -20.70 6.75
C GLU A 138 1.33 -20.96 5.47
N SER A 139 1.51 -20.15 4.42
CA SER A 139 0.85 -20.34 3.13
C SER A 139 1.19 -21.68 2.47
N LYS A 140 2.35 -22.28 2.82
CA LYS A 140 2.77 -23.60 2.33
C LYS A 140 2.15 -24.76 3.13
N LEU A 141 1.62 -24.50 4.32
CA LEU A 141 1.03 -25.54 5.19
C LEU A 141 -0.39 -25.92 4.78
N MET A 142 -1.03 -25.13 3.92
CA MET A 142 -2.42 -25.33 3.52
C MET A 142 -2.52 -25.42 2.00
N THR A 143 -3.30 -26.40 1.55
CA THR A 143 -3.76 -26.43 0.15
C THR A 143 -4.76 -25.30 -0.10
N ASN A 144 -4.96 -24.94 -1.37
CA ASN A 144 -5.94 -23.92 -1.76
C ASN A 144 -7.36 -24.22 -1.24
N GLU A 145 -7.75 -25.50 -1.20
CA GLU A 145 -9.07 -25.90 -0.69
C GLU A 145 -9.18 -25.71 0.83
N GLN A 146 -8.12 -26.06 1.58
CA GLN A 146 -8.08 -25.81 3.03
C GLN A 146 -8.11 -24.32 3.35
N LEU A 147 -7.38 -23.50 2.59
CA LEU A 147 -7.41 -22.05 2.74
C LEU A 147 -8.80 -21.49 2.45
N LYS A 148 -9.42 -21.90 1.34
CA LYS A 148 -10.77 -21.48 0.95
C LYS A 148 -11.79 -21.83 2.03
N GLN A 149 -11.75 -23.05 2.57
CA GLN A 149 -12.67 -23.46 3.63
C GLN A 149 -12.49 -22.61 4.89
N LYS A 150 -11.24 -22.41 5.33
CA LYS A 150 -10.92 -21.56 6.50
C LYS A 150 -11.40 -20.12 6.32
N LEU A 151 -11.28 -19.55 5.13
CA LEU A 151 -11.77 -18.20 4.83
C LEU A 151 -13.31 -18.10 4.87
N LEU A 152 -14.02 -19.16 4.50
CA LEU A 152 -15.49 -19.22 4.60
C LEU A 152 -15.94 -19.31 6.06
N ASP A 153 -15.21 -20.06 6.89
CA ASP A 153 -15.55 -20.25 8.31
C ASP A 153 -15.34 -18.96 9.12
N ILE A 154 -14.37 -18.12 8.76
CA ILE A 154 -14.13 -16.80 9.40
C ILE A 154 -15.22 -15.77 9.08
N LYS A 155 -15.96 -15.94 7.97
CA LYS A 155 -17.02 -15.01 7.55
C LYS A 155 -18.39 -15.30 8.21
N LYS A 156 -18.51 -16.38 8.97
CA LYS A 156 -19.70 -16.69 9.79
C LYS A 156 -19.52 -16.16 11.20
#